data_AF-A0A4P9CAM8-F1
#
_entry.id   AF-A0A4P9CAM8-F1
#
_cell.length_a   1.000
_cell.length_b   1.000
_cell.length_c   1.000
_cell.angle_alpha   90.00
_cell.angle_beta   90.00
_cell.angle_gamma   90.00
#
_symmetry.space_group_name_H-M   'P 1'
#
loop_
_entity.id
_entity.type
_entity.pdbx_description
1 polymer ?
#
loop_
_entity_poly.entity_id
_entity_poly.type
_entity_poly.pdbx_seq_one_letter_code
_entity_poly.pdbx_strand_id
1 'polypeptide(L)' 'MKTKKIIAPLVIGLLLILYFVGFIIVCFLIDVPLIIKILCSILPLALAGVSLHVLIQRIDEIRSGEEDDLSKY' A
#
# COMPACT_ATOMS: atom_id res chain seq x y z
N MET A 1 -22.36 -5.32 -10.18
CA MET A 1 -21.03 -5.08 -10.80
C MET A 1 -19.99 -4.49 -9.83
N LYS A 2 -20.05 -4.78 -8.52
CA LYS A 2 -19.13 -4.21 -7.51
C LYS A 2 -17.72 -4.81 -7.57
N THR A 3 -17.61 -6.09 -7.91
CA THR A 3 -16.33 -6.83 -7.96
C THR A 3 -15.34 -6.23 -8.95
N LYS A 4 -15.82 -5.71 -10.10
CA LYS A 4 -14.94 -5.08 -11.10
C LYS A 4 -14.29 -3.80 -10.59
N LYS A 5 -14.99 -3.03 -9.73
CA LYS A 5 -14.47 -1.78 -9.14
C LYS A 5 -13.38 -2.04 -8.10
N ILE A 6 -13.36 -3.20 -7.45
CA ILE A 6 -12.36 -3.57 -6.43
C ILE A 6 -11.02 -4.01 -7.08
N ILE A 7 -11.04 -4.50 -8.32
CA ILE A 7 -9.83 -5.01 -8.99
C ILE A 7 -8.76 -3.93 -9.11
N ALA A 8 -9.13 -2.72 -9.53
CA ALA A 8 -8.18 -1.62 -9.71
C ALA A 8 -7.44 -1.24 -8.42
N PRO A 9 -8.12 -0.89 -7.30
CA PRO A 9 -7.43 -0.58 -6.05
C PRO A 9 -6.63 -1.77 -5.51
N LEU A 10 -7.11 -3.01 -5.68
CA LEU A 10 -6.39 -4.20 -5.22
C LEU A 10 -5.09 -4.45 -6.00
N VAL A 11 -5.10 -4.29 -7.32
CA VAL A 11 -3.90 -4.40 -8.16
C VAL A 11 -2.89 -3.31 -7.82
N ILE A 12 -3.35 -2.06 -7.67
CA ILE A 12 -2.48 -0.93 -7.30
C ILE A 12 -1.89 -1.14 -5.91
N GLY A 13 -2.71 -1.56 -4.94
CA GLY A 13 -2.26 -1.85 -3.57
C GLY A 13 -1.23 -2.98 -3.54
N LEU A 14 -1.44 -4.05 -4.32
CA LEU A 14 -0.48 -5.15 -4.42
C LEU A 14 0.85 -4.70 -5.03
N LEU A 15 0.81 -3.93 -6.13
CA LEU A 15 2.02 -3.40 -6.77
C LEU A 15 2.79 -2.48 -5.83
N LEU A 16 2.09 -1.64 -5.07
CA LEU A 16 2.70 -0.73 -4.09
C LEU A 16 3.37 -1.50 -2.93
N ILE A 17 2.70 -2.52 -2.40
CA ILE A 17 3.30 -3.39 -1.36
C ILE A 17 4.53 -4.11 -1.91
N LEU A 18 4.44 -4.65 -3.13
CA LEU A 18 5.58 -5.32 -3.77
C LEU A 18 6.75 -4.35 -3.97
N TYR A 19 6.47 -3.10 -4.34
CA TYR A 19 7.49 -2.05 -4.44
C TYR A 19 8.18 -1.79 -3.10
N PHE A 20 7.43 -1.64 -2.00
CA PHE A 20 8.01 -1.45 -0.67
C PHE A 20 8.84 -2.65 -0.21
N VAL A 21 8.35 -3.87 -0.44
CA VAL A 21 9.10 -5.09 -0.13
C VAL A 21 10.38 -5.15 -0.96
N GLY A 22 10.31 -4.88 -2.27
CA GLY A 22 11.46 -4.82 -3.16
C GLY A 22 12.49 -3.78 -2.70
N PHE A 23 12.04 -2.60 -2.29
CA PHE A 23 12.91 -1.57 -1.73
C PHE A 23 13.64 -2.05 -0.47
N ILE A 24 12.93 -2.68 0.47
CA ILE A 24 13.53 -3.26 1.68
C ILE A 24 14.58 -4.32 1.28
N ILE A 25 14.26 -5.22 0.35
CA ILE A 25 15.20 -6.25 -0.13
C ILE A 25 16.48 -5.58 -0.68
N VAL A 26 16.35 -4.57 -1.55
CA VAL A 26 17.50 -3.84 -2.10
C VAL A 26 18.32 -3.18 -0.99
N CYS A 27 17.70 -2.55 0.00
CA CYS A 27 18.41 -2.00 1.16
C CYS A 27 19.23 -3.05 1.92
N PHE A 28 18.74 -4.29 2.00
CA PHE A 28 19.47 -5.38 2.67
C PHE A 28 20.61 -5.96 1.83
N LEU A 29 20.52 -5.88 0.49
CA LEU A 29 21.56 -6.33 -0.44
C LEU A 29 22.78 -5.40 -0.49
N ILE A 30 22.60 -4.12 -0.14
CA ILE A 30 23.71 -3.16 -0.11
C ILE A 30 24.53 -3.34 1.18
N ASP A 31 25.85 -3.23 1.07
CA ASP A 31 26.76 -3.28 2.22
C ASP A 31 26.78 -1.93 2.97
N VAL A 32 25.75 -1.71 3.78
CA VAL A 32 25.62 -0.56 4.69
C VAL A 32 25.46 -1.05 6.14
N PRO A 33 25.83 -0.22 7.14
CA PRO A 33 25.63 -0.55 8.55
C PRO A 33 24.19 -0.97 8.86
N LEU A 34 24.03 -1.97 9.74
CA LEU A 34 22.74 -2.54 10.14
C LEU A 34 21.73 -1.46 10.58
N ILE A 35 22.20 -0.45 11.31
CA ILE A 35 21.37 0.66 11.80
C ILE A 35 20.73 1.42 10.64
N ILE A 36 21.48 1.67 9.56
CA ILE A 36 20.96 2.34 8.36
C ILE A 36 19.92 1.47 7.67
N LYS A 37 20.15 0.15 7.56
CA LYS A 37 19.17 -0.80 6.99
C LYS A 37 17.84 -0.75 7.73
N ILE A 38 17.89 -0.76 9.07
CA ILE A 38 16.70 -0.69 9.92
C ILE A 38 15.97 0.63 9.72
N LEU A 39 16.68 1.76 9.80
CA LEU A 39 16.09 3.09 9.59
C LEU A 39 15.43 3.23 8.21
N CYS A 40 16.12 2.77 7.16
CA CYS A 40 15.59 2.78 5.79
C CYS A 40 14.39 1.84 5.61
N SER A 41 14.26 0.79 6.41
CA SER A 41 13.15 -0.19 6.30
C SER A 41 11.92 0.23 7.10
N ILE A 42 12.08 1.03 8.16
CA ILE A 42 10.94 1.50 8.98
C ILE A 42 9.96 2.33 8.15
N LEU A 43 10.48 3.24 7.32
CA LEU A 43 9.66 4.12 6.49
C LEU A 43 8.76 3.35 5.48
N PRO A 44 9.29 2.51 4.58
CA PRO A 44 8.47 1.73 3.65
C PRO A 44 7.55 0.75 4.37
N LEU A 45 7.95 0.22 5.54
CA LEU A 45 7.07 -0.63 6.35
C LEU A 45 5.87 0.14 6.91
N ALA A 46 6.08 1.35 7.42
CA ALA A 46 5.01 2.22 7.88
C ALA A 46 4.07 2.60 6.73
N LEU A 47 4.63 2.97 5.57
CA LEU A 47 3.85 3.30 4.38
C LEU A 47 3.07 2.10 3.84
N ALA A 48 3.61 0.88 3.90
CA ALA A 48 2.90 -0.34 3.54
C ALA A 48 1.70 -0.57 4.47
N GLY A 49 1.86 -0.36 5.78
CA GLY A 49 0.79 -0.44 6.76
C GLY A 49 -0.34 0.57 6.50
N VAL A 50 0.00 1.83 6.25
CA VAL A 50 -0.98 2.88 5.89
C VAL A 50 -1.69 2.54 4.58
N SER A 51 -0.94 2.08 3.58
CA SER A 51 -1.48 1.71 2.26
C SER A 51 -2.47 0.55 2.36
N LEU A 52 -2.19 -0.45 3.21
CA LEU A 52 -3.12 -1.53 3.52
C LEU A 52 -4.39 -1.02 4.19
N HIS A 53 -4.27 -0.13 5.18
CA HIS A 53 -5.43 0.45 5.86
C HIS A 53 -6.35 1.20 4.88
N VAL A 54 -5.77 2.07 4.04
CA VAL A 54 -6.51 2.80 3.01
C VAL A 54 -7.16 1.84 2.01
N LEU A 55 -6.46 0.78 1.59
CA LEU A 55 -7.04 -0.22 0.68
C LEU A 55 -8.27 -0.90 1.30
N ILE A 56 -8.21 -1.26 2.58
CA ILE A 56 -9.33 -1.88 3.30
C ILE A 56 -10.52 -0.91 3.35
N GLN A 57 -10.29 0.36 3.72
CA GLN A 57 -11.34 1.39 3.73
C GLN A 57 -12.00 1.52 2.36
N ARG A 58 -11.22 1.61 1.28
CA ARG A 58 -11.76 1.70 -0.10
C ARG A 58 -12.57 0.46 -0.48
N ILE A 59 -12.13 -0.73 -0.09
CA ILE A 59 -12.88 -1.96 -0.35
C ILE A 59 -14.22 -1.93 0.39
N ASP A 60 -14.24 -1.47 1.64
CA ASP A 60 -15.45 -1.37 2.45
C ASP A 60 -16.41 -0.29 1.91
N GLU A 61 -15.92 0.87 1.49
CA GLU A 61 -16.72 1.93 0.82
C GLU A 61 -17.40 1.41 -0.46
N ILE A 62 -16.65 0.73 -1.34
CA ILE A 62 -17.23 0.13 -2.56
C ILE A 62 -18.27 -0.94 -2.22
N ARG A 63 -18.09 -1.67 -1.11
CA ARG A 63 -19.04 -2.69 -0.65
C ARG A 63 -20.29 -2.06 -0.05
N SER A 64 -20.15 -1.07 0.83
CA SER A 64 -21.25 -0.34 1.46
C SER A 64 -22.07 0.45 0.45
N GLY A 65 -21.45 0.87 -0.66
CA GLY A 65 -22.10 1.71 -1.67
C GLY A 65 -22.08 3.19 -1.31
N GLU A 66 -21.41 3.55 -0.21
CA GLU A 66 -20.99 4.91 0.09
C GLU A 66 -19.67 5.16 -0.65
N GLU A 67 -19.75 5.18 -1.98
CA GLU A 67 -18.59 5.55 -2.79
C GLU A 67 -18.22 6.99 -2.43
N ASP A 68 -16.96 7.20 -2.03
CA ASP A 68 -16.35 8.52 -1.88
C ASP A 68 -16.31 9.20 -3.25
N ASP A 69 -17.45 9.77 -3.62
CA ASP A 69 -17.67 10.36 -4.92
C ASP A 69 -17.11 11.78 -4.91
N LEU A 70 -15.98 11.96 -5.59
CA LEU A 70 -15.31 13.26 -5.74
C LEU A 70 -16.24 14.32 -6.34
N SER A 71 -17.35 13.94 -6.99
CA SER A 71 -18.36 14.87 -7.49
C SER A 71 -19.15 15.60 -6.39
N LYS A 72 -18.96 15.25 -5.12
CA LYS A 72 -19.58 15.94 -3.97
C LYS A 72 -18.76 17.11 -3.40
N TYR A 73 -17.57 17.37 -3.94
CA TYR A 73 -16.71 18.50 -3.57
C TYR A 73 -16.63 19.52 -4.72
#